data_AF-A0A543Q6N5-F1
#
_entry.id   AF-A0A543Q6N5-F1
#
_cell.length_a   1.000
_cell.length_b   1.000
_cell.length_c   1.000
_cell.angle_alpha   90.00
_cell.angle_beta   90.00
_cell.angle_gamma   90.00
#
_symmetry.space_group_name_H-M   'P 1'
#
loop_
_entity.id
_entity.type
_entity.pdbx_description
1 polymer ?
#
loop_
_entity_poly.entity_id
_entity_poly.type
_entity_poly.pdbx_seq_one_letter_code
_entity_poly.pdbx_strand_id
1 'polypeptide(L)' 'MIWLLGVIGIPILVVALLFFSAAEDFMQIIRLQIDFSRLFGDLVHVLVILALGTLAELFFLYQLVVHVF' A
#
# COMPACT_ATOMS: atom_id res chain seq x y z
N MET A 1 -11.22 18.90 7.89
CA MET A 1 -10.21 18.16 8.69
C MET A 1 -10.09 16.69 8.28
N ILE A 2 -11.19 15.98 8.01
CA ILE A 2 -11.16 14.57 7.57
C ILE A 2 -10.34 14.34 6.28
N TRP A 3 -10.32 15.32 5.37
CA TRP A 3 -9.48 15.26 4.17
C TRP A 3 -7.99 15.24 4.46
N LEU A 4 -7.54 16.06 5.42
CA LEU A 4 -6.14 16.10 5.87
C LEU A 4 -5.74 14.77 6.54
N LEU A 5 -6.65 14.17 7.31
CA LEU A 5 -6.43 12.85 7.91
C LEU A 5 -6.27 11.75 6.85
N GLY A 6 -7.01 11.83 5.74
CA GLY A 6 -6.84 10.87 4.64
C GLY A 6 -5.50 11.05 3.92
N VAL A 7 -5.11 12.28 3.58
CA VAL A 7 -3.82 12.59 2.92
C VAL A 7 -2.62 12.13 3.75
N ILE A 8 -2.71 12.17 5.08
CA ILE A 8 -1.62 11.68 5.94
C ILE A 8 -1.78 10.18 6.25
N GLY A 9 -3.00 9.72 6.45
CA GLY A 9 -3.30 8.35 6.90
C GLY A 9 -3.17 7.30 5.81
N ILE A 10 -3.57 7.61 4.57
CA ILE A 10 -3.51 6.68 3.44
C ILE A 10 -2.05 6.30 3.12
N PRO A 11 -1.08 7.22 3.03
CA PRO A 11 0.31 6.84 2.77
C PRO A 11 0.89 5.98 3.88
N ILE A 12 0.55 6.28 5.14
CA ILE A 12 0.99 5.48 6.29
C ILE A 12 0.43 4.06 6.20
N LEU A 13 -0.86 3.92 5.88
CA LEU A 13 -1.52 2.61 5.69
C LEU A 13 -0.90 1.83 4.53
N VAL A 14 -0.69 2.48 3.39
CA VAL A 14 -0.08 1.86 2.20
C VAL A 14 1.33 1.36 2.52
N VAL A 15 2.17 2.18 3.16
CA VAL A 15 3.52 1.79 3.57
C VAL A 15 3.49 0.64 4.57
N ALA A 16 2.57 0.66 5.54
CA ALA A 16 2.43 -0.44 6.50
C ALA A 16 2.03 -1.75 5.81
N LEU A 17 1.08 -1.72 4.88
CA LEU A 17 0.65 -2.90 4.12
C LEU A 17 1.80 -3.46 3.26
N LEU A 18 2.55 -2.58 2.58
CA LEU A 18 3.74 -2.97 1.82
C LEU A 18 4.83 -3.57 2.71
N PHE A 19 5.02 -3.02 3.91
CA PHE A 19 5.95 -3.57 4.89
C PHE A 19 5.57 -4.98 5.33
N PHE A 20 4.30 -5.25 5.62
CA PHE A 20 3.84 -6.59 5.98
C PHE A 20 4.03 -7.59 4.82
N SER A 21 3.72 -7.18 3.59
CA SER A 21 3.96 -8.01 2.41
C SER A 21 5.45 -8.34 2.26
N ALA A 22 6.34 -7.35 2.41
CA ALA A 22 7.79 -7.57 2.34
C ALA A 22 8.33 -8.41 3.52
N ALA A 23 7.72 -8.31 4.70
CA ALA A 23 8.11 -9.10 5.87
C ALA A 23 7.78 -10.58 5.69
N GLU A 24 6.65 -10.91 5.06
CA GLU A 24 6.32 -12.30 4.72
C GLU A 24 7.31 -12.88 3.72
N ASP A 25 7.66 -12.12 2.68
CA ASP A 25 8.69 -12.53 1.70
C ASP A 25 10.04 -12.78 2.38
N PHE A 26 10.46 -11.86 3.25
CA PHE A 26 11.72 -11.98 3.98
C PHE A 26 11.76 -13.23 4.87
N MET A 27 10.66 -13.56 5.55
CA MET A 27 10.55 -14.78 6.34
C MET A 27 10.61 -16.06 5.49
N GLN A 28 10.13 -16.03 4.26
CA GLN A 28 10.24 -17.16 3.33
C GLN A 28 11.69 -17.36 2.85
N ILE A 29 12.41 -16.27 2.55
CA ILE A 29 13.83 -16.31 2.19
C ILE A 29 14.64 -16.94 3.32
N ILE A 30 14.39 -16.55 4.58
CA ILE A 30 15.05 -17.15 5.75
C ILE A 30 14.76 -18.65 5.86
N ARG A 31 13.56 -19.10 5.49
CA ARG A 31 13.15 -20.51 5.56
C ARG A 31 13.60 -21.35 4.37
N LEU A 32 14.28 -20.78 3.37
CA LEU A 32 14.71 -21.46 2.12
C LEU A 32 13.55 -22.11 1.34
N GLN A 33 12.31 -21.65 1.53
CA GLN A 33 11.11 -22.16 0.87
C GLN A 33 10.66 -21.21 -0.24
N ILE A 34 11.48 -21.06 -1.29
CA ILE A 34 11.15 -20.17 -2.41
C ILE A 34 10.16 -20.88 -3.34
N ASP A 35 8.91 -20.40 -3.34
CA ASP A 35 7.86 -20.82 -4.28
C ASP A 35 7.56 -19.69 -5.28
N PHE A 36 7.92 -19.91 -6.55
CA PHE A 36 7.74 -18.92 -7.63
C PHE A 36 6.28 -18.59 -7.93
N SER A 37 5.35 -19.53 -7.68
CA SER A 37 3.92 -19.27 -7.84
C SER A 37 3.44 -18.20 -6.86
N ARG A 38 3.95 -18.28 -5.63
CA ARG A 38 3.59 -17.38 -4.54
C ARG A 38 4.20 -15.99 -4.71
N LEU A 39 5.46 -15.91 -5.12
CA LEU A 39 6.14 -14.67 -5.49
C LEU A 39 5.35 -13.84 -6.53
N PHE A 40 4.74 -14.50 -7.51
CA PHE A 40 3.91 -13.81 -8.50
C PHE A 40 2.60 -13.30 -7.91
N GLY A 41 1.98 -14.06 -7.00
CA GLY A 41 0.81 -13.63 -6.23
C GLY A 41 1.11 -12.41 -5.34
N ASP A 42 2.24 -12.41 -4.66
CA ASP A 42 2.67 -11.32 -3.78
C ASP A 42 3.01 -10.05 -4.59
N LEU A 43 3.63 -10.19 -5.77
CA LEU A 43 3.83 -9.07 -6.70
C LEU A 43 2.50 -8.43 -7.12
N VAL A 44 1.51 -9.25 -7.50
CA VAL A 44 0.17 -8.75 -7.85
C VAL A 44 -0.48 -8.06 -6.65
N HIS A 45 -0.33 -8.62 -5.45
CA HIS A 45 -0.84 -8.03 -4.22
C HIS A 45 -0.26 -6.64 -3.96
N VAL A 46 1.07 -6.49 -4.07
CA VAL A 46 1.77 -5.20 -3.94
C VAL A 46 1.28 -4.19 -4.98
N LEU A 47 1.10 -4.62 -6.24
CA LEU A 47 0.58 -3.75 -7.30
C LEU A 47 -0.85 -3.27 -7.00
N VAL A 48 -1.70 -4.14 -6.44
CA VAL A 48 -3.06 -3.79 -6.03
C VAL A 48 -3.04 -2.78 -4.88
N ILE A 49 -2.20 -2.99 -3.86
CA ILE A 49 -2.04 -2.03 -2.75
C ILE A 49 -1.60 -0.66 -3.28
N LEU A 50 -0.60 -0.63 -4.15
CA LEU A 50 -0.11 0.62 -4.75
C LEU A 50 -1.18 1.31 -5.59
N ALA A 51 -1.91 0.57 -6.43
CA ALA A 51 -2.96 1.15 -7.27
C ALA A 51 -4.10 1.72 -6.42
N LEU A 52 -4.64 0.95 -5.47
CA LEU A 52 -5.73 1.41 -4.60
C LEU A 52 -5.29 2.56 -3.69
N GLY A 53 -4.08 2.46 -3.12
CA GLY A 53 -3.50 3.50 -2.29
C GLY A 53 -3.33 4.82 -3.04
N THR A 54 -2.76 4.77 -4.25
CA THR A 54 -2.54 5.96 -5.08
C THR A 54 -3.86 6.58 -5.54
N LEU A 55 -4.85 5.77 -5.92
CA LEU A 55 -6.19 6.25 -6.29
C LEU A 55 -6.91 6.92 -5.12
N ALA A 56 -6.82 6.31 -3.93
CA ALA A 56 -7.38 6.89 -2.72
C ALA A 56 -6.68 8.20 -2.35
N GLU A 57 -5.36 8.26 -2.45
CA GLU A 57 -4.57 9.45 -2.18
C GLU A 57 -4.93 10.60 -3.13
N LEU A 58 -5.01 10.32 -4.44
CA LEU A 58 -5.45 11.29 -5.45
C LEU A 58 -6.84 11.85 -5.15
N PHE A 59 -7.78 10.98 -4.73
CA PHE A 59 -9.11 11.42 -4.36
C PHE A 59 -9.09 12.35 -3.14
N PHE A 60 -8.37 11.99 -2.08
CA PHE A 60 -8.28 12.81 -0.87
C PHE A 60 -7.55 14.13 -1.09
N LEU A 61 -6.49 14.14 -1.89
CA LEU A 61 -5.78 15.35 -2.31
C LEU A 61 -6.71 16.28 -3.12
N TYR A 62 -7.47 15.73 -4.08
CA TYR A 62 -8.44 16.50 -4.84
C TYR A 62 -9.51 17.12 -3.92
N GLN A 63 -10.07 16.33 -2.99
CA GLN A 63 -11.07 16.82 -2.05
C GLN A 63 -10.50 17.89 -1.10
N LEU A 64 -9.25 17.74 -0.65
CA LEU A 64 -8.56 18.74 0.16
C LEU A 64 -8.45 20.07 -0.60
N VAL A 65 -8.00 20.03 -1.86
CA VAL A 65 -7.89 21.24 -2.69
C VAL A 65 -9.25 21.90 -2.88
N VAL A 66 -10.29 21.14 -3.25
CA VAL A 66 -11.60 21.73 -3.59
C VAL A 66 -12.37 22.26 -2.38
N HIS A 67 -12.23 21.63 -1.20
CA HIS A 67 -13.08 21.94 -0.04
C HIS A 67 -12.37 22.73 1.06
N VAL A 68 -11.04 22.89 0.98
CA VAL A 68 -10.24 23.54 2.03
C VAL A 68 -9.44 24.72 1.51
N PHE A 69 -9.00 24.70 0.24
CA PHE A 69 -8.25 25.78 -0.40
C PHE A 69 -9.12 26.54 -1.41
#